data_AF-A0A0B4ER75-F1
#
_entry.id   AF-A0A0B4ER75-F1
#
_cell.length_a   1.000
_cell.length_b   1.000
_cell.length_c   1.000
_cell.angle_alpha   90.00
_cell.angle_beta   90.00
_cell.angle_gamma   90.00
#
_symmetry.space_group_name_H-M   'P 1'
#
loop_
_entity.id
_entity.type
_entity.pdbx_description
1 polymer ?
#
loop_
_entity_poly.entity_id
_entity_poly.type
_entity_poly.pdbx_seq_one_letter_code
_entity_poly.pdbx_strand_id
1 'polypeptide(L)'
;MTRLIRFNKPFDVLPQFTDRGSLDSPRATLSQYIDCPGVYAAGRLDRDSEGLMLLTDNGRLQSWITDPKHKMDKTYWVQVEGIPSAEALMQLAEGVDLKDGKTRPAKVQVIQEPPGLWARTPPVRVRKTVPDSWIALTIREGRNRQVRRMTAAAGHPTLRLIRYSIGAWTLDGLAPGAWEDLEPPRVPGPPKPSQKPPRRPKAASPRPANGDRPRRR
;
A
#
# COMPACT_ATOMS: atom_id res chain seq x y z
N MET A 1 3.82 22.98 11.94
CA MET A 1 4.92 22.19 11.33
C MET A 1 4.31 20.93 10.75
N THR A 2 4.84 20.39 9.66
CA THR A 2 4.34 19.11 9.12
C THR A 2 4.76 17.98 10.05
N ARG A 3 3.84 17.11 10.44
CA ARG A 3 4.16 15.90 11.23
C ARG A 3 4.13 14.67 10.33
N LEU A 4 5.11 13.80 10.50
CA LEU A 4 5.15 12.48 9.86
C LEU A 4 5.47 11.46 10.96
N ILE A 5 4.69 10.40 11.03
CA ILE A 5 4.85 9.33 12.01
C ILE A 5 4.99 8.01 11.25
N ARG A 6 5.88 7.13 11.72
CA ARG A 6 5.82 5.71 11.39
C ARG A 6 5.19 4.93 12.53
N PHE A 7 4.36 3.95 12.18
CA PHE A 7 3.65 3.08 13.10
C PHE A 7 3.82 1.63 12.67
N ASN A 8 4.16 0.75 13.60
CA ASN A 8 4.14 -0.69 13.37
C ASN A 8 2.75 -1.25 13.69
N LYS A 9 1.88 -1.33 12.68
CA LYS A 9 0.48 -1.76 12.86
C LYS A 9 0.41 -3.24 13.27
N PRO A 10 -0.21 -3.57 14.42
CA PRO A 10 -0.45 -4.96 14.80
C PRO A 10 -1.45 -5.67 13.88
N PHE A 11 -1.48 -7.00 13.98
CA PHE A 11 -2.49 -7.82 13.32
C PHE A 11 -3.89 -7.49 13.85
N ASP A 12 -4.90 -7.67 13.01
CA ASP A 12 -6.33 -7.45 13.32
C ASP A 12 -6.74 -6.00 13.65
N VAL A 13 -5.88 -5.03 13.36
CA VAL A 13 -6.18 -3.60 13.52
C VAL A 13 -6.57 -2.98 12.17
N LEU A 14 -7.69 -2.26 12.13
CA LEU A 14 -8.12 -1.49 10.96
C LEU A 14 -7.18 -0.29 10.72
N PRO A 15 -6.83 0.03 9.46
CA PRO A 15 -5.97 1.16 9.10
C PRO A 15 -6.72 2.51 9.11
N GLN A 16 -7.58 2.73 10.11
CA GLN A 16 -8.39 3.94 10.27
C GLN A 16 -8.62 4.24 11.75
N PHE A 17 -8.89 5.49 12.09
CA PHE A 17 -9.12 5.94 13.47
C PHE A 17 -10.55 5.71 13.98
N THR A 18 -11.51 5.50 13.09
CA THR A 18 -12.93 5.33 13.45
C THR A 18 -13.45 4.06 12.82
N ASP A 19 -14.03 3.15 13.61
CA ASP A 19 -14.78 2.03 13.05
C ASP A 19 -16.17 2.52 12.63
N ARG A 20 -16.56 2.21 11.39
CA ARG A 20 -17.91 2.50 10.85
C ARG A 20 -18.74 1.22 10.67
N GLY A 21 -18.23 0.08 11.18
CA GLY A 21 -18.88 -1.23 11.12
C GLY A 21 -19.99 -1.44 12.17
N SER A 22 -20.52 -2.67 12.20
CA SER A 22 -21.60 -3.11 13.11
C SER A 22 -21.26 -2.79 14.57
N LEU A 23 -22.22 -2.15 15.26
CA LEU A 23 -22.14 -1.75 16.66
C LEU A 23 -21.94 -2.94 17.61
N ASP A 24 -22.24 -4.16 17.15
CA ASP A 24 -22.26 -5.38 17.97
C ASP A 24 -20.89 -6.07 18.08
N SER A 25 -19.91 -5.66 17.26
CA SER A 25 -18.54 -6.21 17.31
C SER A 25 -17.51 -5.16 16.90
N PRO A 26 -17.11 -4.26 17.83
CA PRO A 26 -16.16 -3.20 17.54
C PRO A 26 -14.79 -3.79 17.21
N ARG A 27 -14.21 -3.36 16.10
CA ARG A 27 -12.88 -3.80 15.66
C ARG A 27 -11.82 -2.85 16.19
N ALA A 28 -10.62 -3.36 16.43
CA ALA A 28 -9.49 -2.53 16.80
C ALA A 28 -9.15 -1.52 15.68
N THR A 29 -8.85 -0.29 16.06
CA THR A 29 -8.54 0.85 15.18
C THR A 29 -7.20 1.48 15.57
N LEU A 30 -6.71 2.40 14.74
CA LEU A 30 -5.48 3.14 15.03
C LEU A 30 -5.56 3.96 16.33
N SER A 31 -6.76 4.38 16.74
CA SER A 31 -6.99 5.18 17.95
C SER A 31 -6.67 4.44 19.25
N GLN A 32 -6.52 3.12 19.22
CA GLN A 32 -6.07 2.34 20.39
C GLN A 32 -4.56 2.44 20.63
N TYR A 33 -3.80 2.87 19.62
CA TYR A 33 -2.33 2.86 19.64
C TYR A 33 -1.73 4.25 19.48
N ILE A 34 -2.44 5.14 18.78
CA ILE A 34 -1.95 6.47 18.41
C ILE A 34 -2.83 7.50 19.11
N ASP A 35 -2.28 8.12 20.15
CA ASP A 35 -2.88 9.22 20.92
C ASP A 35 -2.55 10.61 20.32
N CYS A 36 -2.15 10.63 19.04
CA CYS A 36 -1.91 11.85 18.27
C CYS A 36 -3.13 12.23 17.42
N PRO A 37 -3.89 13.28 17.77
CA PRO A 37 -4.99 13.76 16.92
C PRO A 37 -4.45 14.44 15.65
N GLY A 38 -5.30 14.50 14.61
CA GLY A 38 -5.03 15.28 13.39
C GLY A 38 -4.09 14.64 12.36
N VAL A 39 -3.59 13.42 12.62
CA VAL A 39 -2.81 12.66 11.63
C VAL A 39 -3.70 11.62 10.93
N TYR A 40 -3.41 11.37 9.65
CA TYR A 40 -4.15 10.43 8.82
C TYR A 40 -3.19 9.47 8.12
N ALA A 41 -3.65 8.24 7.86
CA ALA A 41 -2.85 7.24 7.18
C ALA A 41 -2.46 7.69 5.76
N ALA A 42 -1.16 7.66 5.45
CA ALA A 42 -0.60 7.84 4.12
C ALA A 42 -0.59 6.50 3.37
N GLY A 43 -1.80 6.08 2.99
CA GLY A 43 -2.05 4.80 2.33
C GLY A 43 -2.68 3.77 3.27
N ARG A 44 -3.03 2.62 2.70
CA ARG A 44 -3.74 1.56 3.44
C ARG A 44 -2.81 0.37 3.71
N LEU A 45 -3.14 -0.35 4.77
CA LEU A 45 -2.61 -1.67 5.10
C LEU A 45 -3.79 -2.51 5.58
N ASP A 46 -4.00 -3.69 5.02
CA ASP A 46 -5.18 -4.48 5.34
C ASP A 46 -5.21 -4.86 6.82
N ARG A 47 -6.42 -5.10 7.36
CA ARG A 47 -6.63 -5.50 8.76
C ARG A 47 -5.79 -6.71 9.14
N ASP A 48 -5.76 -7.71 8.26
CA ASP A 48 -5.04 -8.97 8.41
C ASP A 48 -3.56 -8.88 8.01
N SER A 49 -3.02 -7.68 7.78
CA SER A 49 -1.60 -7.44 7.52
C SER A 49 -0.98 -6.69 8.70
N GLU A 50 0.33 -6.79 8.85
CA GLU A 50 1.10 -6.18 9.94
C GLU A 50 2.15 -5.22 9.38
N GLY A 51 2.76 -4.42 10.25
CA GLY A 51 3.96 -3.66 9.93
C GLY A 51 3.72 -2.20 9.57
N LEU A 52 4.66 -1.65 8.79
CA LEU A 52 4.86 -0.23 8.63
C LEU A 52 3.64 0.47 8.02
N MET A 53 3.15 1.47 8.73
CA MET A 53 2.25 2.50 8.25
C MET A 53 2.89 3.86 8.45
N LEU A 54 2.67 4.77 7.50
CA LEU A 54 3.01 6.17 7.65
C LEU A 54 1.74 6.96 7.90
N LEU A 55 1.81 7.92 8.81
CA LEU A 55 0.72 8.84 9.14
C LEU A 55 1.22 10.27 9.07
N THR A 56 0.40 11.18 8.59
CA THR A 56 0.78 12.61 8.50
C THR A 56 -0.45 13.49 8.62
N ASP A 57 -0.26 14.71 9.12
CA ASP A 57 -1.24 15.79 9.10
C ASP A 57 -1.25 16.57 7.77
N ASN A 58 -0.31 16.27 6.87
CA ASN A 58 -0.11 17.03 5.64
C ASN A 58 -0.61 16.26 4.40
N GLY A 59 -1.72 16.72 3.83
CA GLY A 59 -2.32 16.10 2.64
C GLY A 59 -1.42 16.06 1.40
N ARG A 60 -0.43 16.96 1.26
CA ARG A 60 0.54 16.90 0.15
C ARG A 60 1.53 15.76 0.33
N LEU A 61 2.06 15.60 1.54
CA LEU A 61 2.93 14.47 1.87
C LEU A 61 2.18 13.15 1.76
N GLN A 62 0.93 13.11 2.24
CA GLN A 62 0.04 11.97 2.07
C GLN A 62 -0.15 11.60 0.59
N SER A 63 -0.44 12.59 -0.27
CA SER A 63 -0.59 12.39 -1.71
C SER A 63 0.70 11.90 -2.35
N TRP A 64 1.84 12.47 -1.98
CA TRP A 64 3.15 12.08 -2.51
C TRP A 64 3.54 10.63 -2.16
N ILE A 65 3.28 10.21 -0.92
CA ILE A 65 3.51 8.81 -0.48
C ILE A 65 2.57 7.84 -1.20
N THR A 66 1.32 8.25 -1.45
CA THR A 66 0.29 7.37 -2.01
C THR A 66 0.19 7.38 -3.53
N ASP A 67 0.77 8.36 -4.22
CA ASP A 67 0.66 8.51 -5.66
C ASP A 67 1.24 7.27 -6.39
N PRO A 68 0.42 6.56 -7.19
CA PRO A 68 0.88 5.48 -8.04
C PRO A 68 1.99 5.86 -9.03
N LYS A 69 2.19 7.16 -9.32
CA LYS A 69 3.26 7.67 -10.17
C LYS A 69 4.61 7.72 -9.47
N HIS A 70 4.65 7.97 -8.16
CA HIS A 70 5.88 8.02 -7.40
C HIS A 70 6.44 6.62 -7.10
N LYS A 71 5.61 5.58 -7.19
CA LYS A 71 6.01 4.16 -7.24
C LYS A 71 7.05 3.79 -6.16
N MET A 72 6.90 4.32 -4.95
CA MET A 72 7.79 3.99 -3.85
C MET A 72 7.84 2.48 -3.67
N ASP A 73 9.06 1.96 -3.55
CA ASP A 73 9.30 0.56 -3.26
C ASP A 73 8.67 0.21 -1.91
N LYS A 74 7.85 -0.85 -1.89
CA LYS A 74 7.30 -1.39 -0.66
C LYS A 74 7.82 -2.81 -0.50
N THR A 75 8.61 -3.03 0.53
CA THR A 75 9.14 -4.36 0.84
C THR A 75 8.25 -5.02 1.87
N TYR A 76 7.85 -6.25 1.58
CA TYR A 76 7.06 -7.09 2.45
C TYR A 76 7.86 -8.32 2.84
N TRP A 77 7.88 -8.65 4.12
CA TRP A 77 8.21 -9.98 4.58
C TRP A 77 6.94 -10.83 4.55
N VAL A 78 7.00 -11.93 3.83
CA VAL A 78 5.85 -12.78 3.54
C VAL A 78 6.18 -14.18 3.96
N GLN A 79 5.44 -14.70 4.95
CA GLN A 79 5.45 -16.13 5.25
C GLN A 79 4.44 -16.80 4.33
N VAL A 80 4.87 -17.81 3.58
CA VAL A 80 4.05 -18.52 2.60
C VAL A 80 4.00 -20.02 2.93
N GLU A 81 2.91 -20.66 2.53
CA GLU A 81 2.79 -22.12 2.61
C GLU A 81 3.71 -22.79 1.57
N GLY A 82 4.43 -23.83 1.99
CA GLY A 82 5.41 -24.55 1.19
C GLY A 82 6.75 -23.81 1.04
N ILE A 83 7.61 -24.37 0.19
CA ILE A 83 8.91 -23.80 -0.19
C ILE A 83 8.83 -23.44 -1.67
N PRO A 84 8.81 -22.15 -2.04
CA PRO A 84 8.79 -21.73 -3.44
C PRO A 84 9.96 -22.29 -4.24
N SER A 85 9.66 -22.88 -5.41
CA SER A 85 10.68 -23.29 -6.36
C SER A 85 11.29 -22.08 -7.07
N ALA A 86 12.40 -22.29 -7.78
CA ALA A 86 13.02 -21.23 -8.59
C ALA A 86 12.04 -20.68 -9.64
N GLU A 87 11.23 -21.53 -10.25
CA GLU A 87 10.20 -21.13 -11.23
C GLU A 87 9.12 -20.26 -10.59
N ALA A 88 8.63 -20.62 -9.40
CA ALA A 88 7.64 -19.82 -8.68
C ALA A 88 8.19 -18.43 -8.30
N LEU A 89 9.46 -18.36 -7.88
CA LEU A 89 10.13 -17.09 -7.59
C LEU A 89 10.31 -16.25 -8.87
N MET A 90 10.69 -16.86 -9.99
CA MET A 90 10.79 -16.16 -11.27
C MET A 90 9.42 -15.62 -11.74
N GLN A 91 8.34 -16.40 -11.61
CA GLN A 91 6.99 -15.92 -11.91
C GLN A 91 6.61 -14.69 -11.09
N LEU A 92 6.91 -14.69 -9.79
CA LEU A 92 6.68 -13.52 -8.92
C LEU A 92 7.53 -12.32 -9.36
N ALA A 93 8.78 -12.54 -9.76
CA ALA A 93 9.71 -11.49 -10.16
C ALA A 93 9.34 -10.84 -11.51
N GLU A 94 8.96 -11.64 -12.50
CA GLU A 94 8.54 -11.16 -13.83
C GLU A 94 7.12 -10.59 -13.83
N GLY A 95 6.32 -11.00 -12.85
CA GLY A 95 4.94 -10.59 -12.66
C GLY A 95 3.96 -11.68 -13.07
N VAL A 96 2.89 -11.80 -12.28
CA VAL A 96 1.86 -12.83 -12.42
C VAL A 96 0.56 -12.24 -12.93
N ASP A 97 -0.23 -13.06 -13.63
CA ASP A 97 -1.56 -12.68 -14.08
C ASP A 97 -2.57 -12.76 -12.93
N LEU A 98 -3.18 -11.62 -12.62
CA LEU A 98 -4.26 -11.51 -11.65
C LEU A 98 -5.55 -11.13 -12.37
N LYS A 99 -6.71 -11.26 -11.69
CA LYS A 99 -8.03 -10.93 -12.26
C LYS A 99 -8.14 -9.50 -12.81
N ASP A 100 -7.40 -8.56 -12.24
CA ASP A 100 -7.34 -7.16 -12.63
C ASP A 100 -6.14 -6.84 -13.55
N GLY A 101 -5.51 -7.86 -14.17
CA GLY A 101 -4.39 -7.76 -15.11
C GLY A 101 -3.03 -8.21 -14.56
N LYS A 102 -2.02 -8.31 -15.44
CA LYS A 102 -0.64 -8.69 -15.09
C LYS A 102 -0.02 -7.71 -14.09
N THR A 103 0.68 -8.21 -13.07
CA THR A 103 1.44 -7.34 -12.15
C THR A 103 2.68 -6.78 -12.82
N ARG A 104 3.21 -5.69 -12.27
CA ARG A 104 4.53 -5.21 -12.66
C ARG A 104 5.61 -6.17 -12.14
N PRO A 105 6.81 -6.12 -12.73
CA PRO A 105 7.96 -6.82 -12.18
C PRO A 105 8.20 -6.43 -10.71
N ALA A 106 8.59 -7.41 -9.91
CA ALA A 106 8.87 -7.28 -8.50
C ALA A 106 10.27 -7.81 -8.19
N LYS A 107 10.84 -7.43 -7.05
CA LYS A 107 12.02 -8.11 -6.52
C LYS A 107 11.55 -9.15 -5.53
N VAL A 108 12.02 -10.38 -5.68
CA VAL A 108 11.73 -11.46 -4.73
C VAL A 108 13.03 -12.09 -4.27
N GLN A 109 13.10 -12.43 -2.98
CA GLN A 109 14.24 -13.11 -2.40
C GLN A 109 13.74 -14.06 -1.30
N VAL A 110 14.26 -15.29 -1.27
CA VAL A 110 14.07 -16.19 -0.12
C VAL A 110 14.91 -15.66 1.03
N ILE A 111 14.27 -15.54 2.20
CA ILE A 111 14.93 -15.06 3.42
C ILE A 111 14.71 -16.08 4.53
N GLN A 112 15.56 -16.03 5.55
CA GLN A 112 15.24 -16.66 6.83
C GLN A 112 14.14 -15.86 7.54
N GLU A 113 13.51 -16.47 8.55
CA GLU A 113 12.64 -15.72 9.44
C GLU A 113 13.42 -14.50 9.99
N PRO A 114 12.88 -13.27 9.86
CA PRO A 114 13.55 -12.08 10.34
C PRO A 114 13.91 -12.21 11.83
N PRO A 115 15.15 -11.91 12.23
CA PRO A 115 15.56 -12.04 13.62
C PRO A 115 14.79 -11.04 14.50
N GLY A 116 14.34 -11.49 15.68
CA GLY A 116 13.59 -10.66 16.61
C GLY A 116 12.14 -10.37 16.17
N LEU A 117 11.61 -11.12 15.19
CA LEU A 117 10.23 -10.97 14.77
C LEU A 117 9.26 -11.29 15.92
N TRP A 118 8.31 -10.39 16.15
CA TRP A 118 7.33 -10.56 17.22
C TRP A 118 6.33 -11.69 16.92
N ALA A 119 5.83 -12.31 17.99
CA ALA A 119 4.74 -13.26 17.91
C ALA A 119 3.44 -12.58 17.43
N ARG A 120 2.66 -13.29 16.62
CA ARG A 120 1.35 -12.82 16.16
C ARG A 120 0.24 -13.39 17.04
N THR A 121 -0.74 -12.57 17.36
CA THR A 121 -1.98 -12.99 18.04
C THR A 121 -3.20 -12.71 17.15
N PRO A 122 -4.02 -13.72 16.81
CA PRO A 122 -3.76 -15.15 16.98
C PRO A 122 -2.56 -15.61 16.11
N PRO A 123 -1.93 -16.75 16.47
CA PRO A 123 -0.82 -17.29 15.71
C PRO A 123 -1.23 -17.64 14.27
N VAL A 124 -0.22 -17.86 13.43
CA VAL A 124 -0.41 -18.36 12.07
C VAL A 124 -1.03 -19.74 12.11
N ARG A 125 -2.10 -19.94 11.33
CA ARG A 125 -2.68 -21.27 11.14
C ARG A 125 -1.77 -22.03 10.18
N VAL A 126 -0.95 -22.92 10.73
CA VAL A 126 -0.07 -23.80 9.96
C VAL A 126 -0.65 -25.21 9.92
N ARG A 127 -0.45 -25.90 8.81
CA ARG A 127 -0.76 -27.34 8.70
C ARG A 127 0.48 -28.09 9.14
N LYS A 128 0.38 -28.99 10.13
CA LYS A 128 1.53 -29.74 10.66
C LYS A 128 2.34 -30.51 9.60
N THR A 129 1.70 -30.87 8.49
CA THR A 129 2.29 -31.66 7.40
C THR A 129 2.84 -30.82 6.25
N VAL A 130 2.65 -29.50 6.25
CA VAL A 130 3.09 -28.61 5.17
C VAL A 130 4.10 -27.62 5.74
N PRO A 131 5.34 -27.58 5.22
CA PRO A 131 6.31 -26.59 5.67
C PRO A 131 5.85 -25.18 5.29
N ASP A 132 6.44 -24.17 5.92
CA ASP A 132 6.33 -22.79 5.49
C ASP A 132 7.72 -22.17 5.28
N SER A 133 7.76 -21.06 4.56
CA SER A 133 9.00 -20.35 4.28
C SER A 133 8.77 -18.86 4.18
N TRP A 134 9.85 -18.09 4.29
CA TRP A 134 9.82 -16.64 4.23
C TRP A 134 10.42 -16.12 2.92
N ILE A 135 9.73 -15.14 2.33
CA ILE A 135 10.24 -14.36 1.20
C ILE A 135 10.17 -12.87 1.50
N ALA A 136 11.14 -12.11 1.00
CA ALA A 136 11.05 -10.67 0.85
C ALA A 136 10.51 -10.36 -0.55
N LEU A 137 9.38 -9.66 -0.63
CA LEU A 137 8.77 -9.23 -1.89
C LEU A 137 8.70 -7.69 -1.94
N THR A 138 9.39 -7.09 -2.91
CA THR A 138 9.37 -5.64 -3.13
C THR A 138 8.55 -5.30 -4.37
N ILE A 139 7.51 -4.48 -4.20
CA ILE A 139 6.62 -4.03 -5.29
C ILE A 139 6.57 -2.50 -5.40
N ARG A 140 6.32 -2.02 -6.63
CA ARG A 140 6.16 -0.60 -7.00
C ARG A 140 4.73 -0.23 -7.35
N GLU A 141 3.79 -0.94 -6.76
CA GLU A 141 2.35 -0.76 -6.94
C GLU A 141 1.62 -0.98 -5.61
N GLY A 142 0.29 -1.02 -5.64
CA GLY A 142 -0.53 -1.05 -4.45
C GLY A 142 -1.95 -1.49 -4.73
N ARG A 143 -2.13 -2.53 -5.55
CA ARG A 143 -3.46 -3.08 -5.86
C ARG A 143 -4.03 -3.77 -4.62
N ASN A 144 -5.35 -3.91 -4.56
CA ASN A 144 -6.01 -4.54 -3.42
C ASN A 144 -5.45 -5.94 -3.17
N ARG A 145 -4.99 -6.22 -1.93
CA ARG A 145 -4.44 -7.53 -1.50
C ARG A 145 -3.37 -8.10 -2.42
N GLN A 146 -2.62 -7.24 -3.12
CA GLN A 146 -1.79 -7.66 -4.24
C GLN A 146 -0.79 -8.77 -3.87
N VAL A 147 0.01 -8.59 -2.83
CA VAL A 147 1.02 -9.56 -2.40
C VAL A 147 0.40 -10.94 -2.17
N ARG A 148 -0.73 -10.99 -1.43
CA ARG A 148 -1.43 -12.25 -1.14
C ARG A 148 -1.94 -12.94 -2.40
N ARG A 149 -2.46 -12.16 -3.35
CA ARG A 149 -2.93 -12.68 -4.65
C ARG A 149 -1.77 -13.15 -5.51
N MET A 150 -0.63 -12.46 -5.46
CA MET A 150 0.57 -12.85 -6.18
C MET A 150 1.11 -14.20 -5.68
N THR A 151 1.34 -14.35 -4.37
CA THR A 151 1.89 -15.60 -3.86
C THR A 151 0.92 -16.77 -4.05
N ALA A 152 -0.39 -16.53 -3.90
CA ALA A 152 -1.40 -17.55 -4.19
C ALA A 152 -1.42 -17.97 -5.68
N ALA A 153 -1.27 -17.02 -6.61
CA ALA A 153 -1.18 -17.32 -8.04
C ALA A 153 0.07 -18.13 -8.39
N ALA A 154 1.17 -17.93 -7.66
CA ALA A 154 2.39 -18.72 -7.77
C ALA A 154 2.33 -20.06 -7.00
N GLY A 155 1.17 -20.45 -6.44
CA GLY A 155 0.98 -21.72 -5.73
C GLY A 155 1.34 -21.72 -4.24
N HIS A 156 1.71 -20.57 -3.66
CA HIS A 156 2.18 -20.42 -2.29
C HIS A 156 1.34 -19.40 -1.50
N PRO A 157 0.14 -19.77 -1.01
CA PRO A 157 -0.72 -18.85 -0.26
C PRO A 157 -0.01 -18.17 0.92
N THR A 158 -0.25 -16.86 1.09
CA THR A 158 0.35 -16.09 2.19
C THR A 158 -0.28 -16.42 3.54
N LEU A 159 0.54 -16.83 4.50
CA LEU A 159 0.20 -17.13 5.88
C LEU A 159 0.31 -15.89 6.82
N ARG A 160 1.39 -15.11 6.64
CA ARG A 160 1.67 -13.88 7.38
C ARG A 160 2.24 -12.82 6.44
N LEU A 161 1.82 -11.58 6.61
CA LEU A 161 2.24 -10.48 5.74
C LEU A 161 2.62 -9.27 6.58
N ILE A 162 3.90 -8.88 6.52
CA ILE A 162 4.44 -7.75 7.26
C ILE A 162 5.03 -6.77 6.24
N ARG A 163 4.51 -5.54 6.19
CA ARG A 163 5.15 -4.49 5.39
C ARG A 163 6.36 -3.97 6.16
N TYR A 164 7.55 -4.33 5.72
CA TYR A 164 8.79 -3.93 6.36
C TYR A 164 9.17 -2.49 6.02
N SER A 165 9.04 -2.08 4.75
CA SER A 165 9.46 -0.75 4.32
C SER A 165 8.54 -0.10 3.31
N ILE A 166 8.59 1.24 3.26
CA ILE A 166 8.01 2.11 2.25
C ILE A 166 9.10 3.12 1.88
N GLY A 167 9.64 3.06 0.66
CA GLY A 167 10.76 3.90 0.25
C GLY A 167 11.93 3.78 1.23
N ALA A 168 12.34 4.91 1.82
CA ALA A 168 13.43 4.99 2.78
C ALA A 168 13.02 4.66 4.24
N TRP A 169 11.73 4.53 4.53
CA TRP A 169 11.23 4.27 5.88
C TRP A 169 11.10 2.78 6.13
N THR A 170 11.63 2.30 7.25
CA THR A 170 11.64 0.88 7.65
C THR A 170 10.97 0.69 9.01
N LEU A 171 10.83 -0.58 9.43
CA LEU A 171 10.40 -0.96 10.77
C LEU A 171 11.55 -1.03 11.79
N ASP A 172 12.78 -0.71 11.38
CA ASP A 172 13.94 -0.92 12.24
C ASP A 172 13.79 -0.16 13.56
N GLY A 173 13.99 -0.89 14.66
CA GLY A 173 13.85 -0.38 16.02
C GLY A 173 12.41 -0.15 16.50
N LEU A 174 11.38 -0.45 15.71
CA LEU A 174 9.98 -0.14 16.04
C LEU A 174 9.18 -1.38 16.44
N ALA A 175 8.90 -1.51 17.73
CA ALA A 175 8.08 -2.59 18.28
C ALA A 175 6.62 -2.56 17.77
N PRO A 176 5.91 -3.70 17.76
CA PRO A 176 4.50 -3.76 17.37
C PRO A 176 3.63 -2.84 18.24
N GLY A 177 2.73 -2.10 17.61
CA GLY A 177 1.87 -1.15 18.31
C GLY A 177 2.57 0.16 18.70
N ALA A 178 3.90 0.25 18.56
CA ALA A 178 4.64 1.48 18.78
C ALA A 178 4.63 2.36 17.52
N TRP A 179 4.71 3.65 17.75
CA TRP A 179 4.89 4.67 16.73
C TRP A 179 5.93 5.68 17.18
N GLU A 180 6.54 6.36 16.21
CA GLU A 180 7.51 7.42 16.45
C GLU A 180 7.40 8.51 15.38
N ASP A 181 7.81 9.72 15.77
CA ASP A 181 7.96 10.84 14.85
C ASP A 181 9.15 10.64 13.92
N LEU A 182 8.96 11.06 12.68
CA LEU A 182 9.98 11.09 11.64
C LEU A 182 10.17 12.53 11.18
N GLU A 183 11.39 12.83 10.75
CA GLU A 183 11.64 14.06 10.01
C GLU A 183 10.88 14.01 8.67
N PRO A 184 9.94 14.93 8.41
CA PRO A 184 9.18 14.93 7.18
C PRO A 184 10.10 15.28 6.00
N PRO A 185 10.07 14.50 4.91
CA PRO A 185 10.89 14.81 3.75
C PRO A 185 10.39 16.09 3.09
N ARG A 186 11.29 16.77 2.38
CA ARG A 186 10.91 17.89 1.53
C ARG A 186 10.16 17.37 0.30
N VAL A 187 8.83 17.53 0.30
CA VAL A 187 7.99 17.19 -0.86
C VAL A 187 8.14 18.28 -1.94
N PRO A 188 8.42 17.92 -3.21
CA PRO A 188 8.45 18.88 -4.30
C PRO A 188 7.12 19.67 -4.37
N GLY A 189 7.21 20.99 -4.44
CA GLY A 189 6.03 21.83 -4.63
C GLY A 189 5.44 21.65 -6.04
N PRO A 190 4.15 21.99 -6.25
CA PRO A 190 3.63 22.08 -7.61
C PRO A 190 4.49 23.04 -8.44
N PRO A 191 4.63 22.82 -9.75
CA PRO A 191 5.36 23.75 -10.61
C PRO A 191 4.79 25.15 -10.42
N LYS A 192 5.68 26.14 -10.25
CA LYS A 192 5.27 27.55 -10.10
C LYS A 192 4.38 27.94 -11.29
N PRO A 193 3.35 28.79 -11.09
CA PRO A 193 2.43 29.20 -12.16
C PRO A 193 3.11 29.71 -13.44
N SER A 194 4.35 30.22 -13.33
CA SER A 194 5.15 30.76 -14.43
C SER A 194 5.78 29.71 -15.35
N GLN A 195 5.65 28.41 -15.08
CA GLN A 195 6.16 27.33 -15.95
C GLN A 195 5.05 26.56 -16.68
N LYS A 196 3.79 27.03 -16.62
CA LYS A 196 2.75 26.47 -17.49
C LYS A 196 3.00 26.98 -18.91
N PRO A 197 3.17 26.12 -19.93
CA PRO A 197 3.18 26.58 -21.31
C PRO A 197 1.89 27.37 -21.58
N PRO A 198 1.97 28.46 -22.36
CA PRO A 198 0.82 29.34 -22.58
C PRO A 198 -0.36 28.51 -23.07
N ARG A 199 -1.53 28.72 -22.43
CA ARG A 199 -2.78 28.08 -22.86
C ARG A 199 -2.98 28.43 -24.33
N ARG A 200 -2.99 27.41 -25.20
CA ARG A 200 -3.43 27.57 -26.60
C ARG A 200 -4.79 28.27 -26.59
N PRO A 201 -4.99 29.36 -27.36
CA PRO A 201 -6.30 29.98 -27.48
C PRO A 201 -7.29 28.91 -27.99
N LYS A 202 -8.45 28.82 -27.35
CA LYS A 202 -9.54 27.97 -27.83
C LYS A 202 -9.89 28.44 -29.23
N ALA A 203 -9.73 27.57 -30.23
CA ALA A 203 -10.26 27.81 -31.56
C ALA A 203 -11.78 28.05 -31.43
N ALA A 204 -12.25 29.17 -31.98
CA ALA A 204 -13.66 29.48 -32.01
C ALA A 204 -14.40 28.37 -32.78
N SER A 205 -15.39 27.75 -32.15
CA SER A 205 -16.28 26.81 -32.81
C SER A 205 -17.00 27.52 -33.97
N PRO A 206 -17.12 26.92 -35.17
CA PRO A 206 -17.89 27.51 -36.25
C PRO A 206 -19.36 27.61 -35.82
N ARG A 207 -19.96 28.79 -36.03
CA ARG A 207 -21.42 28.97 -35.87
C ARG A 207 -22.15 28.05 -36.86
N PRO A 208 -23.25 27.38 -36.45
CA PRO A 208 -24.05 26.61 -37.38
C PRO A 208 -24.72 27.56 -38.40
N ALA A 209 -24.66 27.16 -39.67
CA ALA A 209 -25.36 27.85 -40.76
C ALA A 209 -26.88 27.74 -40.54
N ASN A 210 -27.59 28.85 -40.73
CA ASN A 210 -29.05 28.90 -40.69
C ASN A 210 -29.64 27.92 -41.72
N GLY A 211 -30.23 26.84 -41.22
CA GLY A 211 -31.03 25.90 -41.99
C GLY A 211 -32.39 26.51 -42.35
N ASP A 212 -32.68 26.45 -43.63
CA ASP A 212 -33.91 26.86 -44.30
C ASP A 212 -35.15 26.21 -43.67
N ARG A 213 -36.19 27.00 -43.37
CA ARG A 213 -37.50 26.49 -42.91
C ARG A 213 -38.36 26.18 -44.14
N PRO A 214 -38.91 24.97 -44.30
CA PRO A 214 -39.86 24.72 -45.37
C PRO A 214 -41.20 25.43 -45.09
N ARG A 215 -41.69 26.15 -46.11
CA ARG A 215 -43.01 26.80 -46.12
C ARG A 215 -44.11 25.74 -46.23
N ARG A 216 -45.14 25.89 -45.41
CA ARG A 216 -46.42 25.17 -45.51
C ARG A 216 -47.05 25.34 -46.89
N ARG A 217 -47.54 24.25 -47.46
CA ARG A 217 -48.82 24.15 -48.19
C ARG A 217 -49.45 22.81 -47.86
#